data_AF-A0AAV6I9V3-F1
#
_entry.id   AF-A0AAV6I9V3-F1
#
_cell.length_a   1.000
_cell.length_b   1.000
_cell.length_c   1.000
_cell.angle_alpha   90.00
_cell.angle_beta   90.00
_cell.angle_gamma   90.00
#
_symmetry.space_group_name_H-M   'P 1'
#
loop_
_entity.id
_entity.type
_entity.pdbx_description
1 polymer ?
#
loop_
_entity_poly.entity_id
_entity_poly.type
_entity_poly.pdbx_seq_one_letter_code
_entity_poly.pdbx_strand_id
1 'polypeptide(L)'
;MVALWCVQDSPEARPPMSAVVKMLEGGVEIMPPPKPFHYLYSVGINVPPPDIGESSDYSTSDGTNSYWYKEQTTTIVAKYEIQNASS
;
A
#
# COMPACT_ATOMS: atom_id res chain seq x y z
N MET A 1 0.58 -14.95 -8.57
CA MET A 1 -0.58 -14.47 -9.36
C MET A 1 -1.62 -13.78 -8.50
N VAL A 2 -2.11 -14.40 -7.41
CA VAL A 2 -3.10 -13.80 -6.48
C VAL A 2 -2.66 -12.43 -5.94
N ALA A 3 -1.39 -12.30 -5.53
CA ALA A 3 -0.86 -11.02 -5.03
C ALA A 3 -1.02 -9.85 -6.01
N LEU A 4 -0.90 -10.09 -7.32
CA LEU A 4 -1.04 -9.06 -8.35
C LEU A 4 -2.50 -8.58 -8.52
N TRP A 5 -3.48 -9.41 -8.16
CA TRP A 5 -4.89 -9.01 -8.09
C TRP A 5 -5.19 -8.19 -6.83
N CYS A 6 -4.47 -8.42 -5.73
CA CYS A 6 -4.70 -7.72 -4.47
C CYS A 6 -4.16 -6.28 -4.45
N VAL A 7 -3.16 -5.98 -5.29
CA VAL A 7 -2.49 -4.66 -5.34
C VAL A 7 -3.05 -3.72 -6.41
N GLN A 8 -4.26 -4.00 -6.93
CA GLN A 8 -4.88 -3.13 -7.92
C GLN A 8 -5.18 -1.73 -7.34
N ASP A 9 -4.92 -0.70 -8.15
CA ASP A 9 -5.15 0.71 -7.78
C ASP A 9 -6.61 0.96 -7.40
N SER A 10 -7.55 0.42 -8.20
CA SER A 10 -8.98 0.47 -7.87
C SER A 10 -9.34 -0.62 -6.85
N PRO A 11 -10.02 -0.28 -5.73
CA PRO A 11 -10.45 -1.27 -4.74
C PRO A 11 -11.41 -2.29 -5.33
N GLU A 12 -12.23 -1.88 -6.30
CA GLU A 12 -13.28 -2.75 -6.88
C GLU A 12 -12.73 -3.75 -7.88
N ALA A 13 -11.49 -3.53 -8.34
CA ALA A 13 -10.75 -4.50 -9.14
C ALA A 13 -10.10 -5.59 -8.28
N ARG A 14 -10.09 -5.45 -6.94
CA ARG A 14 -9.51 -6.43 -6.03
C ARG A 14 -10.54 -7.54 -5.78
N PRO A 15 -10.12 -8.82 -5.83
CA PRO A 15 -11.03 -9.92 -5.56
C PRO A 15 -11.45 -9.96 -4.08
N PRO A 16 -12.69 -10.39 -3.76
CA PRO A 16 -13.10 -10.59 -2.39
C PRO A 16 -12.30 -11.72 -1.73
N MET A 17 -12.18 -11.71 -0.40
CA MET A 17 -11.40 -12.72 0.33
C MET A 17 -11.85 -14.17 0.06
N SER A 18 -13.14 -14.40 -0.17
CA SER A 18 -13.65 -15.71 -0.53
C SER A 18 -13.12 -16.20 -1.89
N ALA A 19 -12.89 -15.30 -2.85
CA ALA A 19 -12.27 -15.63 -4.13
C ALA A 19 -10.75 -15.83 -3.95
N VAL A 20 -10.08 -14.97 -3.19
CA VAL A 20 -8.66 -15.09 -2.85
C VAL A 20 -8.34 -16.46 -2.26
N VAL A 21 -9.14 -16.95 -1.31
CA VAL A 21 -8.95 -18.27 -0.70
C VAL A 21 -9.10 -19.38 -1.75
N LYS A 22 -10.15 -19.36 -2.57
CA LYS A 22 -10.34 -20.36 -3.64
C LYS A 22 -9.20 -20.38 -4.66
N MET A 23 -8.65 -19.21 -4.98
CA MET A 23 -7.49 -19.07 -5.86
C MET A 23 -6.23 -19.65 -5.21
N LEU A 24 -6.04 -19.48 -3.90
CA LEU A 24 -4.91 -20.03 -3.14
C LEU A 24 -5.02 -21.54 -2.93
N GLU A 25 -6.24 -22.05 -2.76
CA GLU A 25 -6.54 -23.49 -2.68
C GLU A 25 -6.35 -24.21 -4.02
N GLY A 26 -6.16 -23.47 -5.12
CA GLY A 26 -5.91 -24.04 -6.45
C GLY A 26 -7.17 -24.59 -7.14
N GLY A 27 -8.36 -24.31 -6.61
CA GLY A 27 -9.63 -24.76 -7.17
C GLY A 27 -10.11 -23.96 -8.38
N VAL A 28 -9.42 -22.88 -8.75
CA VAL A 28 -9.80 -21.98 -9.83
C VAL A 28 -8.56 -21.54 -10.61
N GLU A 29 -8.65 -21.57 -11.93
CA GLU A 29 -7.62 -21.03 -12.81
C GLU A 29 -7.55 -19.50 -12.67
N ILE A 30 -6.33 -18.97 -12.51
CA ILE A 30 -6.12 -17.54 -12.28
C ILE A 30 -5.65 -16.89 -13.58
N MET A 31 -6.50 -16.04 -14.15
CA MET A 31 -6.10 -15.21 -15.28
C MET A 31 -5.12 -14.10 -14.85
N PRO A 32 -4.22 -13.66 -15.76
CA PRO A 32 -3.36 -12.52 -15.52
C PRO A 32 -4.17 -11.27 -15.16
N PRO A 33 -3.85 -10.59 -14.05
CA PRO A 33 -4.54 -9.36 -13.70
C PRO A 33 -4.16 -8.21 -14.65
N PRO A 34 -5.01 -7.18 -14.76
CA PRO A 34 -4.64 -5.92 -15.40
C PRO A 34 -3.43 -5.29 -14.69
N LYS A 35 -2.65 -4.49 -15.43
CA LYS A 35 -1.46 -3.85 -14.87
C LYS A 35 -1.86 -2.87 -13.77
N PRO A 36 -1.46 -3.11 -12.51
CA PRO A 36 -1.97 -2.33 -11.39
C PRO A 36 -1.50 -0.88 -11.44
N PHE A 37 -0.29 -0.61 -11.96
CA PHE A 37 0.34 0.70 -11.88
C PHE A 37 0.33 1.45 -13.23
N HIS A 38 -0.79 2.09 -13.55
CA HIS A 38 -0.89 2.89 -14.77
C HIS A 38 -0.03 4.17 -14.72
N TYR A 39 0.18 4.73 -13.53
CA TYR A 39 0.94 5.97 -13.33
C TYR A 39 2.46 5.81 -13.54
N LEU A 40 3.01 4.61 -13.38
CA LEU A 40 4.43 4.34 -13.60
C LEU A 40 4.82 4.45 -15.09
N TYR A 41 3.86 4.25 -16.00
CA TYR A 41 4.08 4.45 -17.44
C TYR A 41 4.09 5.92 -17.85
N SER A 42 3.45 6.81 -17.09
CA SER A 42 3.56 8.26 -17.29
C SER A 42 4.90 8.80 -16.78
N VAL A 43 5.53 8.12 -15.82
CA VAL A 43 6.89 8.40 -15.33
C VAL A 43 7.89 7.56 -16.13
N GLY A 44 7.96 7.78 -17.45
CA GLY A 44 8.95 7.06 -18.25
C GLY A 44 8.84 7.30 -19.73
N ILE A 45 9.25 8.49 -20.20
CA ILE A 45 10.30 8.72 -21.23
C ILE A 45 10.75 10.20 -21.13
N ASN A 46 11.25 10.67 -19.98
CA ASN A 46 11.96 11.98 -19.88
C ASN A 46 12.81 12.17 -18.61
N VAL A 47 12.86 11.19 -17.69
CA VAL A 47 13.74 11.29 -16.52
C VAL A 47 15.01 10.49 -16.85
N PRO A 48 16.21 11.13 -16.91
CA PRO A 48 17.45 10.40 -17.07
C PRO A 48 17.62 9.40 -15.92
N PRO A 49 18.30 8.25 -16.14
CA PRO A 49 18.43 7.22 -15.13
C PRO A 49 18.95 7.82 -13.82
N PRO A 50 18.37 7.48 -12.66
CA PRO A 50 18.98 7.86 -11.39
C PRO A 50 20.36 7.19 -11.36
N ASP A 51 21.42 8.00 -11.28
CA ASP A 51 22.76 7.52 -10.99
C ASP A 51 22.66 6.55 -9.82
N ILE A 52 23.14 5.32 -10.02
CA ILE A 52 23.36 4.36 -8.93
C ILE A 52 24.60 4.86 -8.19
N GLY A 53 24.44 5.96 -7.46
CA GLY A 53 25.33 6.43 -6.43
C GLY A 53 24.84 5.83 -5.13
N GLU A 54 25.52 4.80 -4.65
CA GLU A 54 25.38 4.32 -3.28
C GLU A 54 25.92 5.41 -2.33
N SER A 55 25.06 6.35 -1.96
CA SER A 55 25.30 7.32 -0.88
C SER A 55 24.23 7.07 0.18
N SER A 56 24.67 6.46 1.28
CA SER A 56 23.88 6.32 2.50
C SER A 56 23.87 7.63 3.26
N ASP A 57 23.08 8.57 2.79
CA ASP A 57 22.81 9.77 3.57
C ASP A 57 21.64 9.47 4.50
N TYR A 58 21.96 9.13 5.76
CA TYR A 58 20.98 9.07 6.85
C TYR A 58 20.54 10.51 7.20
N SER A 59 19.83 11.15 6.29
CA SER A 59 19.13 12.39 6.63
C SER A 59 17.86 11.99 7.38
N THR A 60 17.88 12.14 8.70
CA THR A 60 16.66 12.14 9.53
C THR A 60 15.78 13.30 9.04
N SER A 61 14.91 13.04 8.08
CA SER A 61 13.88 13.98 7.67
C SER A 61 12.78 13.94 8.72
N ASP A 62 12.71 14.98 9.51
CA ASP A 62 11.61 15.22 10.45
C ASP A 62 10.28 15.09 9.70
N GLY A 63 9.40 14.24 10.22
CA GLY A 63 8.26 13.71 9.50
C GLY A 63 7.29 14.80 9.07
N THR A 64 7.16 15.00 7.75
CA THR A 64 6.00 15.69 7.19
C THR A 64 4.80 14.78 7.34
N ASN A 65 4.12 14.94 8.48
CA ASN A 65 2.82 14.34 8.76
C ASN A 65 1.91 14.44 7.53
N SER A 66 1.51 13.30 6.98
CA SER A 66 0.53 13.26 5.89
C SER A 66 -0.78 13.84 6.42
N TYR A 67 -1.21 14.92 5.80
CA TYR A 67 -2.46 15.65 6.08
C TYR A 67 -3.69 14.72 6.08
N TRP A 68 -3.61 13.61 5.35
CA TRP A 68 -4.62 12.55 5.32
C TRP A 68 -4.81 11.80 6.65
N TYR A 69 -3.76 11.62 7.48
CA TYR A 69 -3.88 10.89 8.75
C TYR A 69 -4.46 11.77 9.87
N LYS A 70 -4.36 13.10 9.76
CA LYS A 70 -4.86 14.02 10.79
C LYS A 70 -6.37 14.18 10.80
N GLU A 71 -7.06 14.06 9.66
CA GLU A 71 -8.50 14.37 9.60
C GLU A 71 -9.37 13.27 10.27
N GLN A 72 -8.88 12.03 10.34
CA GLN A 72 -9.62 10.92 10.97
C GLN A 72 -9.19 10.59 12.41
N THR A 73 -8.21 11.31 12.97
CA THR A 73 -7.65 10.98 14.29
C THR A 73 -8.37 11.67 15.47
N THR A 74 -9.39 12.52 15.25
CA THR A 74 -9.89 13.43 16.29
C THR A 74 -11.17 13.00 17.05
N THR A 75 -11.58 11.73 17.04
CA THR A 75 -12.68 11.30 17.97
C THR A 75 -12.56 9.86 18.44
N ILE A 76 -12.01 8.97 17.62
CA ILE A 76 -11.97 7.53 17.90
C ILE A 76 -10.94 7.21 19.00
N VAL A 77 -9.79 7.89 18.98
CA VAL A 77 -8.69 7.66 19.95
C VAL A 77 -9.00 8.19 21.36
N ALA A 78 -9.88 9.19 21.47
CA ALA A 78 -10.25 9.78 22.76
C ALA A 78 -11.34 8.99 23.50
N LYS A 79 -12.03 8.05 22.84
CA LYS A 79 -13.14 7.30 23.44
C LYS A 79 -12.69 6.12 24.32
N TYR A 80 -11.45 5.67 24.18
CA TYR A 80 -10.91 4.53 24.92
C TYR A 80 -9.64 4.94 25.66
N GLU A 81 -9.79 5.59 26.81
CA GLU A 81 -8.66 5.84 27.71
C GLU A 81 -8.11 4.50 28.21
N ILE A 82 -6.94 4.10 27.71
CA ILE A 82 -6.22 2.93 28.22
C ILE A 82 -5.56 3.36 29.54
N GLN A 83 -6.14 2.96 30.67
CA GLN A 83 -5.49 3.15 31.97
C GLN A 83 -4.23 2.28 32.03
N ASN A 84 -3.08 2.92 32.21
CA ASN A 84 -1.79 2.26 32.36
C ASN A 84 -1.78 1.42 33.65
N ALA A 85 -1.79 0.08 33.51
CA ALA A 85 -1.53 -0.80 34.64
C ALA A 85 -0.04 -0.71 35.01
N SER A 86 0.27 -0.10 36.15
CA SER A 86 1.60 -0.20 36.76
C SER A 86 1.79 -1.58 37.40
N SER A 87 3.01 -2.09 37.28
CA SER A 87 3.50 -3.40 37.76
C SER A 87 3.52 -3.52 39.28
#